data_AF-A0A166LFX1-F1
#
_entry.id   AF-A0A166LFX1-F1
#
_cell.length_a   1.000
_cell.length_b   1.000
_cell.length_c   1.000
_cell.angle_alpha   90.00
_cell.angle_beta   90.00
_cell.angle_gamma   90.00
#
_symmetry.space_group_name_H-M   'P 1'
#
loop_
_entity.id
_entity.type
_entity.pdbx_description
1 polymer ?
#
loop_
_entity_poly.entity_id
_entity_poly.type
_entity_poly.pdbx_seq_one_letter_code
_entity_poly.pdbx_strand_id
1 'polypeptide(L)'
;MRTSASPYTFILGAMGLIPFLCATYLSWTNQTFFDRSGLYLFITYGAIILSFLSGTLWGQFVHRESSPLSIYLLISSNVVAVAAWFSLLLDIQVLSIALLFLGFISTFWGEARFAKQTHSENSPYLTMRFVLTLIVCVLHLLVFYPSY
;
A
#
# COMPACT_ATOMS: atom_id res chain seq x y z
N MET A 1 16.48 -1.65 -19.75
CA MET A 1 16.77 -0.40 -19.01
C MET A 1 15.51 0.47 -19.00
N ARG A 2 14.80 0.58 -17.87
CA ARG A 2 13.76 1.61 -17.68
C ARG A 2 14.36 2.70 -16.81
N THR A 3 15.06 3.61 -17.48
CA THR A 3 15.72 4.77 -16.90
C THR A 3 14.70 5.86 -16.57
N SER A 4 14.86 6.49 -15.40
CA SER A 4 14.11 7.63 -14.89
C SER A 4 12.66 7.33 -14.48
N ALA A 5 12.34 7.47 -13.19
CA ALA A 5 10.96 7.66 -12.78
C ALA A 5 10.47 8.95 -13.47
N SER A 6 9.64 8.80 -14.48
CA SER A 6 9.05 9.92 -15.19
C SER A 6 8.26 10.77 -14.18
N PRO A 7 8.25 12.11 -14.28
CA PRO A 7 7.46 12.97 -13.38
C PRO A 7 6.00 12.51 -13.28
N TYR A 8 5.44 11.93 -14.35
CA TYR A 8 4.11 11.36 -14.36
C TYR A 8 3.93 10.21 -13.36
N THR A 9 4.92 9.35 -13.17
CA THR A 9 4.86 8.23 -12.21
C THR A 9 4.75 8.76 -10.77
N PHE A 10 5.51 9.82 -10.45
CA PHE A 10 5.46 10.46 -9.14
C PHE A 10 4.12 11.14 -8.91
N ILE A 11 3.63 11.90 -9.90
CA ILE A 11 2.34 12.59 -9.83
C ILE A 11 1.21 11.57 -9.62
N LEU A 12 1.16 10.51 -10.42
CA LEU A 12 0.13 9.47 -10.29
C LEU A 12 0.21 8.75 -8.94
N GLY A 13 1.42 8.44 -8.46
CA GLY A 13 1.62 7.87 -7.13
C GLY A 13 1.14 8.78 -6.01
N ALA A 14 1.43 10.08 -6.10
CA ALA A 14 0.99 11.09 -5.14
C ALA A 14 -0.53 11.32 -5.19
N MET A 15 -1.14 11.31 -6.37
CA MET A 15 -2.60 11.38 -6.52
C MET A 15 -3.30 10.18 -5.84
N GLY A 16 -2.63 9.04 -5.76
CA GLY A 16 -3.08 7.90 -4.97
C GLY A 16 -3.29 8.19 -3.48
N LEU A 17 -2.71 9.28 -2.94
CA LEU A 17 -2.91 9.70 -1.54
C LEU A 17 -4.20 10.49 -1.31
N ILE A 18 -4.80 11.04 -2.37
CA ILE A 18 -5.97 11.94 -2.25
C ILE A 18 -7.14 11.25 -1.52
N PRO A 19 -7.52 10.00 -1.84
CA PRO A 19 -8.64 9.36 -1.15
C PRO A 19 -8.32 9.02 0.31
N PHE A 20 -7.06 8.72 0.66
CA PHE A 20 -6.65 8.54 2.05
C PHE A 20 -6.78 9.84 2.86
N LEU A 21 -6.34 10.97 2.30
CA LEU A 21 -6.45 12.28 2.93
C LEU A 21 -7.93 12.66 3.12
N CYS A 22 -8.75 12.47 2.10
CA CYS A 22 -10.19 12.72 2.16
C CYS A 22 -10.88 11.85 3.22
N ALA A 23 -10.60 10.54 3.24
CA ALA A 23 -11.15 9.61 4.22
C ALA A 23 -10.72 9.96 5.66
N THR A 24 -9.47 10.37 5.85
CA THR A 24 -8.95 10.83 7.15
C THR A 24 -9.68 12.09 7.62
N TYR A 25 -9.85 13.08 6.73
CA TYR A 25 -10.58 14.30 7.03
C TYR A 25 -12.05 14.05 7.39
N LEU A 26 -12.73 13.15 6.66
CA LEU A 26 -14.09 12.73 6.97
C LEU A 26 -14.18 12.04 8.33
N SER A 27 -13.20 11.19 8.66
CA SER A 27 -13.08 10.57 9.99
C SER A 27 -12.99 11.64 11.09
N TRP A 28 -12.21 12.69 10.87
CA TRP A 28 -11.99 13.78 11.82
C TRP A 28 -13.20 14.67 12.05
N THR A 29 -13.98 14.90 11.01
CA THR A 29 -15.16 15.76 11.07
C THR A 29 -16.44 14.99 11.40
N ASN A 30 -16.34 13.67 11.62
CA ASN A 30 -17.49 12.76 11.76
C ASN A 30 -18.50 12.91 10.61
N GLN A 31 -18.02 13.28 9.42
CA GLN A 31 -18.84 13.43 8.22
C GLN A 31 -18.89 12.11 7.48
N THR A 32 -20.01 11.88 6.80
CA THR A 32 -20.22 10.71 5.93
C THR A 32 -20.15 11.10 4.48
N PHE A 33 -19.67 10.20 3.64
CA PHE A 33 -19.70 10.35 2.18
C PHE A 33 -20.39 9.13 1.59
N PHE A 34 -21.48 9.36 0.84
CA PHE A 34 -22.42 8.31 0.41
C PHE A 34 -22.88 7.38 1.55
N ASP A 35 -23.28 7.97 2.70
CA ASP A 35 -23.71 7.24 3.90
C ASP A 35 -22.66 6.26 4.47
N ARG A 36 -21.38 6.44 4.12
CA ARG A 36 -20.26 5.67 4.65
C ARG A 36 -19.34 6.55 5.49
N SER A 37 -18.82 5.96 6.56
CA SER A 37 -17.87 6.63 7.45
C SER A 37 -16.51 6.82 6.79
N GLY A 38 -15.75 7.83 7.25
CA GLY A 38 -14.37 8.03 6.81
C GLY A 38 -13.49 6.79 7.00
N LEU A 39 -13.64 6.07 8.12
CA LEU A 39 -12.93 4.80 8.37
C LEU A 39 -13.24 3.73 7.33
N TYR A 40 -14.52 3.57 6.94
CA TYR A 40 -14.91 2.60 5.92
C TYR A 40 -14.27 2.93 4.57
N LEU A 41 -14.27 4.20 4.18
CA LEU A 41 -13.62 4.66 2.95
C LEU A 41 -12.11 4.47 2.98
N PHE A 42 -11.49 4.72 4.14
CA PHE A 42 -10.06 4.51 4.35
C PHE A 42 -9.68 3.04 4.17
N ILE A 43 -10.42 2.13 4.81
CA ILE A 43 -10.19 0.68 4.76
C ILE A 43 -10.38 0.14 3.34
N THR A 44 -11.52 0.45 2.71
CA THR A 44 -11.85 -0.06 1.37
C THR A 44 -10.86 0.42 0.32
N TYR A 45 -10.51 1.71 0.34
CA TYR A 45 -9.49 2.25 -0.56
C TYR A 45 -8.09 1.69 -0.26
N GLY A 46 -7.75 1.53 1.02
CA GLY A 46 -6.50 0.92 1.45
C GLY A 46 -6.33 -0.50 0.92
N ALA A 47 -7.37 -1.32 0.98
CA ALA A 47 -7.37 -2.65 0.41
C ALA A 47 -7.14 -2.64 -1.11
N ILE A 48 -7.81 -1.76 -1.84
CA ILE A 48 -7.63 -1.62 -3.30
C ILE A 48 -6.18 -1.30 -3.65
N ILE A 49 -5.59 -0.29 -2.98
CA ILE A 49 -4.20 0.12 -3.25
C ILE A 49 -3.23 -1.00 -2.86
N LEU A 50 -3.43 -1.66 -1.73
CA LEU A 50 -2.57 -2.74 -1.28
C LEU A 50 -2.61 -3.95 -2.23
N SER A 51 -3.80 -4.32 -2.72
CA SER A 51 -3.97 -5.35 -3.75
C SER A 51 -3.32 -4.95 -5.07
N PHE A 52 -3.46 -3.69 -5.50
CA PHE A 52 -2.79 -3.17 -6.70
C PHE A 52 -1.27 -3.28 -6.57
N LEU A 53 -0.69 -2.82 -5.47
CA LEU A 53 0.75 -2.91 -5.22
C LEU A 53 1.25 -4.35 -5.19
N SER A 54 0.51 -5.24 -4.54
CA SER A 54 0.78 -6.67 -4.54
C SER A 54 0.76 -7.27 -5.96
N GLY A 55 -0.20 -6.87 -6.79
CA GLY A 55 -0.25 -7.27 -8.20
C GLY A 55 0.93 -6.73 -9.01
N THR A 56 1.37 -5.49 -8.75
CA THR A 56 2.57 -4.95 -9.42
C THR A 56 3.84 -5.68 -9.02
N LEU A 57 3.99 -6.06 -7.74
CA LEU A 57 5.06 -6.92 -7.26
C LEU A 57 5.03 -8.25 -8.01
N TRP A 58 3.90 -8.95 -8.01
CA TRP A 58 3.74 -10.22 -8.72
C TRP A 58 4.15 -10.11 -10.20
N GLY A 59 3.69 -9.06 -10.89
CA GLY A 59 4.00 -8.82 -12.31
C GLY A 59 5.48 -8.55 -12.60
N GLN A 60 6.24 -8.03 -11.63
CA GLN A 60 7.69 -7.84 -11.75
C GLN A 60 8.49 -9.15 -11.66
N PHE A 61 7.91 -10.18 -11.02
CA PHE A 61 8.58 -11.45 -10.72
C PHE A 61 8.12 -12.63 -11.56
N VAL A 62 6.91 -12.59 -12.13
CA VAL A 62 6.34 -13.72 -12.88
C VAL A 62 7.17 -14.15 -14.09
N HIS A 63 7.90 -13.22 -14.72
CA HIS A 63 8.76 -13.50 -15.88
C HIS A 63 10.25 -13.68 -15.53
N ARG A 64 10.62 -13.64 -14.25
CA ARG A 64 12.02 -13.81 -13.83
C ARG A 64 12.33 -15.28 -13.59
N GLU A 65 13.61 -15.64 -13.75
CA GLU A 65 14.08 -16.98 -13.43
C GLU A 65 13.71 -17.38 -12.00
N SER A 66 13.36 -18.66 -11.86
CA SER A 66 12.84 -19.30 -10.65
C SER A 66 13.91 -19.42 -9.56
N SER A 67 14.36 -18.30 -9.02
CA SER A 67 15.18 -18.26 -7.81
C SER A 67 14.31 -18.42 -6.56
N PRO A 68 14.84 -18.96 -5.45
CA PRO A 68 14.11 -19.08 -4.18
C PRO A 68 13.52 -17.75 -3.70
N LEU A 69 14.23 -16.64 -3.93
CA LEU A 69 13.75 -15.29 -3.61
C LEU A 69 12.55 -14.89 -4.47
N SER A 70 12.60 -15.12 -5.79
CA SER A 70 11.51 -14.76 -6.72
C SER A 70 10.22 -15.49 -6.31
N ILE A 71 10.32 -16.79 -5.99
CA ILE A 71 9.20 -17.60 -5.51
C ILE A 71 8.66 -17.05 -4.18
N TYR A 72 9.53 -16.75 -3.23
CA TYR A 72 9.13 -16.18 -1.94
C TYR A 72 8.38 -14.84 -2.12
N LEU A 73 8.86 -13.96 -2.98
CA LEU A 73 8.22 -12.66 -3.26
C LEU A 73 6.86 -12.83 -3.95
N LEU A 74 6.74 -13.77 -4.89
CA LEU A 74 5.47 -14.11 -5.55
C LEU A 74 4.41 -14.64 -4.57
N ILE A 75 4.82 -15.52 -3.66
CA ILE A 75 3.92 -16.05 -2.62
C ILE A 75 3.53 -14.92 -1.68
N SER A 76 4.51 -14.15 -1.18
CA SER A 76 4.28 -13.03 -0.27
C SER A 76 3.32 -12.00 -0.87
N SER A 77 3.46 -11.63 -2.14
CA SER A 77 2.53 -10.68 -2.78
C SER A 77 1.10 -11.22 -2.82
N ASN A 78 0.90 -12.51 -3.07
CA ASN A 78 -0.44 -13.10 -3.05
C ASN A 78 -1.01 -13.14 -1.63
N VAL A 79 -0.21 -13.50 -0.63
CA VAL A 79 -0.61 -13.48 0.77
C VAL A 79 -1.05 -12.07 1.18
N VAL A 80 -0.30 -11.03 0.79
CA VAL A 80 -0.66 -9.64 1.08
C VAL A 80 -1.95 -9.20 0.36
N ALA A 81 -2.15 -9.61 -0.89
CA ALA A 81 -3.39 -9.30 -1.62
C ALA A 81 -4.62 -9.96 -0.98
N VAL A 82 -4.49 -11.22 -0.55
CA VAL A 82 -5.56 -11.94 0.18
C VAL A 82 -5.80 -11.31 1.54
N ALA A 83 -4.74 -10.91 2.25
CA ALA A 83 -4.83 -10.20 3.53
C ALA A 83 -5.53 -8.84 3.38
N ALA A 84 -5.28 -8.12 2.30
CA ALA A 84 -5.96 -6.86 1.97
C ALA A 84 -7.47 -7.09 1.79
N TRP A 85 -7.86 -8.11 1.02
CA TRP A 85 -9.28 -8.47 0.89
C TRP A 85 -9.89 -8.93 2.21
N PHE A 86 -9.17 -9.78 2.97
CA PHE A 86 -9.61 -10.26 4.27
C PHE A 86 -9.86 -9.13 5.26
N SER A 87 -9.10 -8.03 5.19
CA SER A 87 -9.31 -6.85 6.02
C SER A 87 -10.72 -6.24 5.88
N LEU A 88 -11.38 -6.43 4.72
CA LEU A 88 -12.73 -5.95 4.45
C LEU A 88 -13.82 -6.82 5.07
N LEU A 89 -13.48 -8.07 5.40
CA LEU A 89 -14.41 -9.04 6.01
C LEU A 89 -14.40 -8.94 7.53
N LEU A 90 -13.50 -8.15 8.11
CA LEU A 90 -13.40 -7.95 9.54
C LEU A 90 -14.42 -6.89 9.99
N ASP A 91 -15.21 -7.23 11.01
CA ASP A 91 -16.15 -6.28 11.62
C ASP A 91 -15.46 -5.23 12.52
N ILE A 92 -14.18 -5.46 12.86
CA ILE A 92 -13.39 -4.62 13.76
C ILE A 92 -12.49 -3.70 12.93
N GLN A 93 -12.85 -2.41 12.81
CA GLN A 93 -12.12 -1.45 11.96
C GLN A 93 -10.65 -1.30 12.36
N VAL A 94 -10.36 -1.33 13.66
CA VAL A 94 -8.98 -1.24 14.19
C VAL A 94 -8.11 -2.36 13.63
N LEU A 95 -8.65 -3.58 13.60
CA LEU A 95 -7.92 -4.75 13.11
C LEU A 95 -7.74 -4.65 11.59
N SER A 96 -8.76 -4.23 10.84
CA SER A 96 -8.65 -3.98 9.39
C SER A 96 -7.53 -3.00 9.06
N ILE A 97 -7.48 -1.87 9.75
CA ILE A 97 -6.47 -0.83 9.53
C ILE A 97 -5.08 -1.34 9.93
N ALA A 98 -4.95 -2.06 11.05
CA ALA A 98 -3.67 -2.66 11.46
C ALA A 98 -3.17 -3.68 10.43
N LEU A 99 -4.06 -4.49 9.87
CA LEU A 99 -3.74 -5.50 8.85
C LEU A 99 -3.24 -4.82 7.56
N LEU A 100 -3.96 -3.79 7.10
CA LEU A 100 -3.56 -2.98 5.94
C LEU A 100 -2.21 -2.29 6.17
N PHE A 101 -1.99 -1.71 7.35
CA PHE A 101 -0.73 -1.08 7.75
C PHE A 101 0.45 -2.05 7.62
N LEU A 102 0.32 -3.25 8.19
CA LEU A 102 1.35 -4.30 8.09
C LEU A 102 1.55 -4.76 6.65
N GLY A 103 0.50 -4.81 5.84
CA GLY A 103 0.58 -5.16 4.43
C GLY A 103 1.38 -4.14 3.61
N PHE A 104 1.16 -2.83 3.84
CA PHE A 104 1.92 -1.77 3.18
C PHE A 104 3.42 -1.85 3.50
N ILE A 105 3.76 -2.06 4.78
CA ILE A 105 5.15 -2.24 5.22
C ILE A 105 5.77 -3.49 4.58
N SER A 106 5.04 -4.60 4.58
CA SER A 106 5.51 -5.89 4.06
C SER A 106 5.79 -5.82 2.55
N THR A 107 4.92 -5.13 1.80
CA THR A 107 5.08 -4.86 0.36
C THR A 107 6.35 -4.06 0.10
N PHE A 108 6.54 -2.94 0.81
CA PHE A 108 7.74 -2.10 0.68
C PHE A 108 9.01 -2.85 1.06
N TRP A 109 8.97 -3.66 2.12
CA TRP A 109 10.10 -4.49 2.54
C TRP A 109 10.50 -5.52 1.47
N GLY A 110 9.51 -6.13 0.82
CA GLY A 110 9.74 -7.03 -0.32
C GLY A 110 10.45 -6.33 -1.49
N GLU A 111 9.99 -5.14 -1.86
CA GLU A 111 10.61 -4.31 -2.91
C GLU A 111 12.05 -3.91 -2.55
N ALA A 112 12.28 -3.46 -1.31
CA ALA A 112 13.59 -3.01 -0.84
C ALA A 112 14.61 -4.17 -0.77
N ARG A 113 14.20 -5.33 -0.25
CA ARG A 113 15.06 -6.52 -0.19
C ARG A 113 15.49 -6.97 -1.59
N PHE A 114 14.56 -6.91 -2.54
CA PHE A 114 14.85 -7.29 -3.91
C PHE A 114 15.86 -6.34 -4.60
N ALA A 115 15.63 -5.03 -4.49
CA ALA A 115 16.51 -4.05 -5.10
C ALA A 115 17.95 -4.15 -4.58
N LYS A 116 18.11 -4.44 -3.29
CA LYS A 116 19.42 -4.69 -2.67
C LYS A 116 20.14 -5.89 -3.29
N GLN A 117 19.42 -6.96 -3.65
CA GLN A 117 20.02 -8.18 -4.19
C GLN A 117 20.33 -8.14 -5.68
N THR A 118 19.65 -7.29 -6.45
CA THR A 118 19.88 -7.20 -7.90
C THR A 118 20.89 -6.13 -8.31
N HIS A 119 21.51 -5.40 -7.36
CA HIS A 119 22.36 -4.22 -7.62
C HIS A 119 21.73 -3.21 -8.60
N SER A 120 20.41 -3.30 -8.80
CA SER A 120 19.64 -2.40 -9.63
C SER A 120 19.19 -1.29 -8.71
N GLU A 121 20.08 -0.32 -8.48
CA GLU A 121 19.73 0.92 -7.78
C GLU A 121 18.71 1.72 -8.60
N ASN A 122 17.46 1.27 -8.61
CA ASN A 122 16.31 2.06 -9.05
C ASN A 122 15.98 3.10 -7.97
N SER A 123 16.97 3.91 -7.62
CA SER A 123 16.99 4.86 -6.49
C SER A 123 15.77 5.82 -6.48
N PRO A 124 15.30 6.37 -7.63
CA PRO A 124 14.14 7.26 -7.61
C PRO A 124 12.81 6.58 -7.31
N TYR A 125 12.60 5.36 -7.82
CA TYR A 125 11.33 4.63 -7.61
C TYR A 125 11.20 4.14 -6.16
N LEU A 126 12.26 3.58 -5.58
CA LEU A 126 12.23 3.17 -4.18
C LEU A 126 12.10 4.36 -3.24
N THR A 127 12.73 5.49 -3.55
CA THR A 127 12.56 6.72 -2.78
C THR A 127 11.10 7.20 -2.82
N MET A 128 10.47 7.20 -4.00
CA MET A 128 9.04 7.49 -4.12
C MET A 128 8.19 6.53 -3.28
N ARG A 129 8.42 5.22 -3.39
CA ARG A 129 7.68 4.20 -2.63
C ARG A 129 7.86 4.37 -1.13
N PHE A 130 9.08 4.71 -0.67
CA PHE A 130 9.36 5.00 0.72
C PHE A 130 8.55 6.20 1.23
N VAL A 131 8.61 7.33 0.51
CA VAL A 131 7.86 8.55 0.88
C VAL A 131 6.36 8.29 0.91
N LEU A 132 5.81 7.64 -0.11
CA LEU A 132 4.37 7.34 -0.17
C LEU A 132 3.95 6.37 0.96
N THR A 133 4.74 5.32 1.21
CA THR A 133 4.45 4.36 2.29
C THR A 133 4.53 5.04 3.65
N LEU A 134 5.51 5.92 3.87
CA LEU A 134 5.65 6.69 5.09
C LEU A 134 4.44 7.61 5.32
N ILE A 135 3.99 8.33 4.29
CA ILE A 135 2.78 9.16 4.38
C ILE A 135 1.56 8.30 4.71
N VAL A 136 1.36 7.19 4.00
CA VAL A 136 0.23 6.27 4.26
C VAL A 136 0.29 5.72 5.68
N CYS A 137 1.47 5.36 6.19
CA CYS A 137 1.65 4.91 7.57
C CYS A 137 1.26 5.99 8.59
N VAL A 138 1.66 7.24 8.36
CA VAL A 138 1.23 8.37 9.21
C VAL A 138 -0.28 8.53 9.15
N LEU A 139 -0.90 8.43 7.96
CA LEU A 139 -2.35 8.50 7.82
C LEU A 139 -3.09 7.36 8.54
N HIS A 140 -2.54 6.15 8.58
CA HIS A 140 -3.10 5.04 9.36
C HIS A 140 -3.12 5.35 10.86
N LEU A 141 -2.15 6.10 11.38
CA LEU A 141 -2.14 6.55 12.77
C LEU A 141 -3.13 7.69 12.99
N LEU A 142 -3.15 8.65 12.06
CA LEU A 142 -3.99 9.85 12.16
C LEU A 142 -5.49 9.54 12.02
N VAL A 143 -5.88 8.52 11.26
CA VAL A 143 -7.30 8.20 11.02
C VAL A 143 -8.05 7.86 12.32
N PHE A 144 -7.35 7.39 13.35
CA PHE A 144 -7.88 7.07 14.68
C PHE A 144 -7.96 8.26 15.64
N TYR A 145 -7.23 9.34 15.36
CA TYR A 145 -7.04 10.45 16.31
C TYR A 145 -8.32 11.22 16.74
N PRO A 146 -9.49 11.11 16.08
CA PRO A 146 -10.75 11.67 16.62
C PRO A 146 -11.71 10.61 17.18
N SER A 147 -11.40 9.32 17.07
CA SER A 147 -12.36 8.23 17.33
C SER A 147 -12.23 7.61 18.73
N TYR A 148 -11.46 8.23 19.63
CA TYR A 148 -11.34 7.87 21.05
C TYR A 148 -11.38 9.12 21.93
#